data_AF-A0A0K9CLP8-F1
#
_entry.id   AF-A0A0K9CLP8-F1
#
_cell.length_a   1.000
_cell.length_b   1.000
_cell.length_c   1.000
_cell.angle_alpha   90.00
_cell.angle_beta   90.00
_cell.angle_gamma   90.00
#
_symmetry.space_group_name_H-M   'P 1'
#
loop_
_entity.id
_entity.type
_entity.pdbx_description
1 polymer ?
#
loop_
_entity_poly.entity_id
_entity_poly.type
_entity_poly.pdbx_seq_one_letter_code
_entity_poly.pdbx_strand_id
1 'polypeptide(L)'
;MIRKVSLEEFKKNVFLFPYLKKENKTTEQVNFALDEIEKQNSIYKSEKKIFLKNEGYNFVHFLFCNEIQENEDLRKNVELALRGINYDEFFITAFDDIVKQDKRVLMALAERKDYRLRFCLSEEQKEDVELLKEIISRYPSIFLGLSTKLKENKELKVIYEKNK
;
A
#
# COMPACT_ATOMS: atom_id res chain seq x y z
N MET A 1 -4.40 -34.71 -5.37
CA MET A 1 -5.43 -33.87 -6.02
C MET A 1 -5.77 -32.76 -5.04
N ILE A 2 -5.31 -31.53 -5.28
CA ILE A 2 -5.53 -30.41 -4.35
C ILE A 2 -7.00 -29.99 -4.50
N ARG A 3 -7.80 -30.16 -3.44
CA ARG A 3 -9.22 -29.81 -3.43
C ARG A 3 -9.35 -28.30 -3.67
N LYS A 4 -10.03 -27.90 -4.76
CA LYS A 4 -10.43 -26.50 -4.95
C LYS A 4 -11.50 -26.18 -3.91
N VAL A 5 -11.14 -25.38 -2.92
CA VAL A 5 -12.08 -24.84 -1.92
C VAL A 5 -12.97 -23.83 -2.65
N SER A 6 -14.29 -23.92 -2.48
CA SER A 6 -15.20 -22.93 -3.08
C SER A 6 -15.02 -21.57 -2.41
N LEU A 7 -15.27 -20.47 -3.11
CA LEU A 7 -15.19 -19.12 -2.51
C LEU A 7 -16.10 -19.00 -1.29
N GLU A 8 -17.25 -19.66 -1.26
CA GLU A 8 -18.14 -19.69 -0.09
C GLU A 8 -17.57 -20.52 1.07
N GLU A 9 -16.86 -21.62 0.80
CA GLU A 9 -16.09 -22.32 1.84
C GLU A 9 -14.87 -21.51 2.27
N PHE A 10 -14.20 -20.78 1.37
CA PHE A 10 -13.06 -19.95 1.69
C PHE A 10 -13.51 -18.77 2.55
N LYS A 11 -14.59 -18.09 2.16
CA LYS A 11 -15.26 -17.11 3.01
C LYS A 11 -15.63 -17.75 4.33
N LYS A 12 -16.32 -18.90 4.39
CA LYS A 12 -16.66 -19.50 5.68
C LYS A 12 -15.44 -19.86 6.53
N ASN A 13 -14.37 -20.44 5.97
CA ASN A 13 -13.18 -20.91 6.69
C ASN A 13 -12.17 -19.79 7.01
N VAL A 14 -12.02 -18.79 6.16
CA VAL A 14 -11.21 -17.60 6.45
C VAL A 14 -12.01 -16.59 7.28
N PHE A 15 -13.33 -16.51 7.13
CA PHE A 15 -14.23 -16.00 8.17
C PHE A 15 -14.51 -17.05 9.28
N LEU A 16 -13.64 -18.07 9.49
CA LEU A 16 -13.47 -18.68 10.82
C LEU A 16 -12.37 -17.99 11.64
N PHE A 17 -11.59 -17.05 11.08
CA PHE A 17 -10.82 -16.08 11.87
C PHE A 17 -11.66 -15.27 12.90
N PRO A 18 -12.94 -14.96 12.69
CA PRO A 18 -13.87 -14.44 13.71
C PRO A 18 -14.05 -15.35 14.93
N TYR A 19 -13.73 -16.66 14.86
CA TYR A 19 -13.62 -17.50 16.07
C TYR A 19 -12.25 -17.36 16.77
N LEU A 20 -11.29 -16.68 16.13
CA LEU A 20 -10.07 -16.11 16.72
C LEU A 20 -10.25 -14.63 17.12
N LYS A 21 -11.49 -14.14 17.34
CA LYS A 21 -11.77 -12.78 17.86
C LYS A 21 -11.01 -12.40 19.15
N LYS A 22 -10.31 -13.35 19.79
CA LYS A 22 -9.48 -13.15 20.97
C LYS A 22 -7.96 -13.12 20.70
N GLU A 23 -7.49 -13.45 19.50
CA GLU A 23 -6.06 -13.52 19.19
C GLU A 23 -5.67 -12.52 18.10
N ASN A 24 -4.60 -11.75 18.35
CA ASN A 24 -4.00 -10.88 17.36
C ASN A 24 -3.54 -11.72 16.16
N LYS A 25 -4.11 -11.46 14.98
CA LYS A 25 -3.71 -12.14 13.74
C LYS A 25 -2.25 -11.85 13.44
N THR A 26 -1.51 -12.88 13.05
CA THR A 26 -0.09 -12.71 12.69
C THR A 26 0.07 -12.30 11.23
N THR A 27 1.25 -11.80 10.89
CA THR A 27 1.59 -11.45 9.50
C THR A 27 1.52 -12.67 8.57
N GLU A 28 1.93 -13.86 9.04
CA GLU A 28 1.90 -15.10 8.27
C GLU A 28 0.47 -15.50 7.92
N GLN A 29 -0.45 -15.39 8.88
CA GLN A 29 -1.86 -15.68 8.71
C GLN A 29 -2.53 -14.76 7.68
N VAL A 30 -2.22 -13.45 7.75
CA VAL A 30 -2.68 -12.45 6.78
C VAL A 30 -2.13 -12.77 5.39
N ASN A 31 -0.83 -13.03 5.27
CA ASN A 31 -0.21 -13.35 3.99
C ASN A 31 -0.76 -14.62 3.36
N PHE A 32 -1.01 -15.67 4.15
CA PHE A 32 -1.66 -16.89 3.68
C PHE A 32 -3.05 -16.61 3.10
N ALA A 33 -3.86 -15.80 3.78
CA ALA A 33 -5.18 -15.43 3.29
C ALA A 33 -5.11 -14.64 1.98
N LEU A 34 -4.16 -13.70 1.87
CA LEU A 34 -3.92 -12.94 0.65
C LEU A 34 -3.43 -13.83 -0.50
N ASP A 35 -2.53 -14.77 -0.26
CA ASP A 35 -2.02 -15.72 -1.27
C ASP A 35 -3.15 -16.56 -1.85
N GLU A 36 -4.04 -17.07 -1.01
CA GLU A 36 -5.17 -17.88 -1.46
C GLU A 36 -6.22 -17.05 -2.21
N ILE A 37 -6.48 -15.81 -1.77
CA ILE A 37 -7.37 -14.90 -2.50
C ILE A 37 -6.81 -14.57 -3.88
N GLU A 38 -5.53 -14.24 -3.98
CA GLU A 38 -4.89 -13.97 -5.25
C GLU A 38 -4.99 -15.16 -6.20
N LYS A 39 -4.68 -16.36 -5.71
CA LYS A 39 -4.73 -17.60 -6.49
C LYS A 39 -6.13 -17.89 -7.06
N GLN A 40 -7.18 -17.55 -6.32
CA GLN A 40 -8.56 -17.87 -6.69
C GLN A 40 -9.29 -16.74 -7.44
N ASN A 41 -8.90 -15.49 -7.18
CA ASN A 41 -9.67 -14.31 -7.61
C ASN A 41 -8.90 -13.34 -8.53
N SER A 42 -7.61 -13.57 -8.81
CA SER A 42 -6.88 -12.69 -9.74
C SER A 42 -7.48 -12.74 -11.15
N ILE A 43 -7.84 -11.55 -11.65
CA ILE A 43 -8.14 -11.27 -13.06
C ILE A 43 -6.83 -10.95 -13.78
N TYR A 44 -5.94 -10.21 -13.13
CA TYR A 44 -4.62 -9.84 -13.65
C TYR A 44 -3.63 -9.74 -12.50
N LYS A 45 -2.38 -10.16 -12.74
CA LYS A 45 -1.29 -10.08 -11.77
C LYS A 45 0.00 -9.69 -12.47
N SER A 46 0.66 -8.68 -11.93
CA SER A 46 2.02 -8.27 -12.25
C SER A 46 2.74 -7.89 -10.94
N GLU A 47 4.02 -7.56 -11.04
CA GLU A 47 4.80 -7.11 -9.87
C GLU A 47 4.22 -5.86 -9.19
N LYS A 48 3.55 -4.98 -9.97
CA LYS A 48 3.07 -3.67 -9.49
C LYS A 48 1.56 -3.54 -9.41
N LYS A 49 0.78 -4.53 -9.85
CA LYS A 49 -0.69 -4.43 -9.77
C LYS A 49 -1.33 -5.80 -9.80
N ILE A 50 -2.31 -5.98 -8.94
CA ILE A 50 -3.16 -7.15 -8.84
C ILE A 50 -4.60 -6.67 -8.96
N PHE A 51 -5.30 -7.12 -9.99
CA PHE A 51 -6.74 -6.92 -10.12
C PHE A 51 -7.45 -8.19 -9.71
N LEU A 52 -8.35 -8.08 -8.73
CA LEU A 52 -9.17 -9.18 -8.24
C LEU A 52 -10.60 -9.05 -8.78
N LYS A 53 -11.31 -10.17 -8.86
CA LYS A 53 -12.78 -10.17 -8.93
C LYS A 53 -13.35 -9.43 -7.72
N ASN A 54 -14.55 -8.86 -7.87
CA ASN A 54 -15.24 -8.09 -6.82
C ASN A 54 -15.24 -8.83 -5.48
N GLU A 55 -15.45 -10.14 -5.49
CA GLU A 55 -15.47 -10.96 -4.28
C GLU A 55 -14.12 -11.01 -3.56
N GLY A 56 -13.02 -11.16 -4.32
CA GLY A 56 -11.66 -11.11 -3.78
C GLY A 56 -11.31 -9.71 -3.28
N TYR A 57 -11.68 -8.67 -4.04
CA TYR A 57 -11.46 -7.29 -3.62
C TYR A 57 -12.20 -6.96 -2.33
N ASN A 58 -13.48 -7.35 -2.20
CA ASN A 58 -14.26 -7.13 -0.98
C ASN A 58 -13.62 -7.81 0.23
N PHE A 59 -13.03 -8.99 0.05
CA PHE A 59 -12.28 -9.66 1.11
C PHE A 59 -11.02 -8.88 1.50
N VAL A 60 -10.20 -8.47 0.52
CA VAL A 60 -8.98 -7.69 0.79
C VAL A 60 -9.34 -6.38 1.47
N HIS A 61 -10.37 -5.68 1.00
CA HIS A 61 -10.86 -4.47 1.64
C HIS A 61 -11.25 -4.69 3.10
N PHE A 62 -12.01 -5.74 3.40
CA PHE A 62 -12.34 -6.09 4.80
C PHE A 62 -11.07 -6.34 5.62
N LEU A 63 -10.10 -7.08 5.09
CA LEU A 63 -8.87 -7.41 5.80
C LEU A 63 -8.06 -6.15 6.14
N PHE A 64 -7.88 -5.24 5.18
CA PHE A 64 -7.10 -4.02 5.42
C PHE A 64 -7.84 -3.01 6.31
N CYS A 65 -9.12 -2.75 6.05
CA CYS A 65 -9.87 -1.71 6.75
C CYS A 65 -10.41 -2.13 8.13
N ASN A 66 -10.47 -3.42 8.43
CA ASN A 66 -10.99 -3.89 9.73
C ASN A 66 -9.94 -4.67 10.52
N GLU A 67 -9.24 -5.60 9.90
CA GLU A 67 -8.36 -6.52 10.65
C GLU A 67 -6.95 -5.94 10.85
N ILE A 68 -6.35 -5.40 9.78
CA ILE A 68 -5.03 -4.76 9.86
C ILE A 68 -5.15 -3.45 10.63
N GLN A 69 -6.17 -2.63 10.34
CA GLN A 69 -6.37 -1.34 11.00
C GLN A 69 -6.52 -1.46 12.54
N GLU A 70 -7.08 -2.56 13.05
CA GLU A 70 -7.28 -2.78 14.50
C GLU A 70 -6.12 -3.56 15.16
N ASN A 71 -5.04 -3.89 14.42
CA ASN A 71 -3.93 -4.68 14.92
C ASN A 71 -2.59 -3.91 14.82
N GLU A 72 -2.08 -3.50 15.98
CA GLU A 72 -0.88 -2.66 16.09
C GLU A 72 0.35 -3.27 15.39
N ASP A 73 0.59 -4.57 15.52
CA ASP A 73 1.74 -5.23 14.92
C ASP A 73 1.64 -5.27 13.39
N LEU A 74 0.44 -5.48 12.86
CA LEU A 74 0.19 -5.49 11.41
C LEU A 74 0.30 -4.08 10.82
N ARG A 75 -0.17 -3.03 11.52
CA ARG A 75 -0.06 -1.64 11.06
C ARG A 75 1.37 -1.14 10.94
N LYS A 76 2.32 -1.80 11.61
CA LYS A 76 3.75 -1.49 11.55
C LYS A 76 4.50 -2.31 10.49
N ASN A 77 3.79 -3.13 9.71
CA ASN A 77 4.40 -4.01 8.73
C ASN A 77 4.49 -3.36 7.34
N VAL A 78 5.71 -2.99 6.94
CA VAL A 78 5.98 -2.36 5.64
C VAL A 78 5.68 -3.28 4.45
N GLU A 79 5.97 -4.59 4.56
CA GLU A 79 5.74 -5.54 3.47
C GLU A 79 4.24 -5.71 3.19
N LEU A 80 3.42 -5.74 4.25
CA LEU A 80 1.96 -5.75 4.10
C LEU A 80 1.44 -4.46 3.46
N ALA A 81 2.04 -3.30 3.77
CA ALA A 81 1.65 -2.04 3.14
C ALA A 81 1.97 -2.01 1.64
N LEU A 82 3.17 -2.45 1.26
CA LEU A 82 3.58 -2.58 -0.15
C LEU A 82 2.67 -3.57 -0.89
N ARG A 83 2.30 -4.67 -0.25
CA ARG A 83 1.36 -5.64 -0.80
C ARG A 83 -0.05 -5.04 -0.96
N GLY A 84 -0.52 -4.27 0.02
CA GLY A 84 -1.77 -3.50 -0.06
C GLY A 84 -1.81 -2.59 -1.28
N ILE A 85 -0.74 -1.80 -1.48
CA ILE A 85 -0.57 -0.89 -2.62
C ILE A 85 -0.60 -1.61 -3.98
N ASN A 86 -0.25 -2.90 -4.04
CA ASN A 86 -0.41 -3.70 -5.25
C ASN A 86 -1.88 -4.01 -5.60
N TYR A 87 -2.80 -4.01 -4.64
CA TYR A 87 -4.23 -4.12 -4.90
C TYR A 87 -4.84 -2.74 -5.17
N ASP A 88 -4.76 -1.87 -4.16
CA ASP A 88 -5.29 -0.53 -4.16
C ASP A 88 -4.43 0.34 -3.25
N GLU A 89 -3.96 1.44 -3.79
CA GLU A 89 -3.13 2.39 -3.08
C GLU A 89 -3.85 2.96 -1.84
N PHE A 90 -5.20 2.92 -1.79
CA PHE A 90 -6.03 3.28 -0.63
C PHE A 90 -5.66 2.50 0.64
N PHE A 91 -5.21 1.26 0.51
CA PHE A 91 -4.89 0.42 1.67
C PHE A 91 -3.71 0.92 2.50
N ILE A 92 -2.92 1.88 2.00
CA ILE A 92 -1.90 2.56 2.81
C ILE A 92 -2.49 3.30 4.03
N THR A 93 -3.79 3.62 4.01
CA THR A 93 -4.47 4.31 5.11
C THR A 93 -4.59 3.44 6.37
N ALA A 94 -4.49 2.11 6.24
CA ALA A 94 -4.57 1.18 7.36
C ALA A 94 -3.29 1.12 8.21
N PHE A 95 -2.18 1.73 7.77
CA PHE A 95 -0.87 1.58 8.40
C PHE A 95 -0.46 2.80 9.24
N ASP A 96 0.48 2.60 10.16
CA ASP A 96 1.04 3.66 11.00
C ASP A 96 1.95 4.57 10.17
N ASP A 97 2.15 5.80 10.64
CA ASP A 97 2.93 6.81 9.92
C ASP A 97 4.38 6.37 9.69
N ILE A 98 4.96 5.59 10.61
CA ILE A 98 6.30 5.00 10.42
C ILE A 98 6.40 4.13 9.16
N VAL A 99 5.32 3.42 8.81
CA VAL A 99 5.23 2.62 7.58
C VAL A 99 4.94 3.50 6.38
N LYS A 100 4.02 4.47 6.51
CA LYS A 100 3.71 5.41 5.42
C LYS A 100 4.94 6.21 4.98
N GLN A 101 5.81 6.54 5.93
CA GLN A 101 7.04 7.30 5.73
C GLN A 101 8.22 6.42 5.30
N ASP A 102 8.06 5.09 5.22
CA ASP A 102 9.08 4.21 4.68
C ASP A 102 9.39 4.58 3.23
N LYS A 103 10.68 4.76 2.91
CA LYS A 103 11.12 5.18 1.58
C LYS A 103 10.58 4.28 0.46
N ARG A 104 10.47 2.96 0.68
CA ARG A 104 9.97 2.01 -0.32
C ARG A 104 8.49 2.23 -0.59
N VAL A 105 7.70 2.53 0.45
CA VAL A 105 6.29 2.90 0.33
C VAL A 105 6.14 4.21 -0.44
N LEU A 106 6.93 5.23 -0.09
CA LEU A 106 6.93 6.50 -0.81
C LEU A 106 7.27 6.32 -2.30
N MET A 107 8.26 5.49 -2.64
CA MET A 107 8.59 5.16 -4.03
C MET A 107 7.46 4.41 -4.73
N ALA A 108 6.83 3.43 -4.07
CA ALA A 108 5.73 2.67 -4.65
C ALA A 108 4.54 3.56 -5.02
N LEU A 109 4.22 4.55 -4.17
CA LEU A 109 3.18 5.55 -4.44
C LEU A 109 3.63 6.56 -5.53
N ALA A 110 4.89 6.98 -5.53
CA ALA A 110 5.43 7.89 -6.56
C ALA A 110 5.42 7.26 -7.95
N GLU A 111 5.81 5.99 -8.09
CA GLU A 111 5.73 5.26 -9.36
C GLU A 111 4.32 5.18 -9.93
N ARG A 112 3.32 5.15 -9.04
CA ARG A 112 1.90 5.14 -9.39
C ARG A 112 1.30 6.53 -9.56
N LYS A 113 2.09 7.59 -9.33
CA LYS A 113 1.65 8.98 -9.34
C LYS A 113 0.46 9.22 -8.41
N ASP A 114 0.43 8.51 -7.29
CA ASP A 114 -0.70 8.52 -6.38
C ASP A 114 -0.69 9.77 -5.50
N TYR A 115 -1.83 10.45 -5.41
CA TYR A 115 -1.95 11.71 -4.68
C TYR A 115 -1.74 11.58 -3.17
N ARG A 116 -1.94 10.37 -2.60
CA ARG A 116 -1.79 10.11 -1.15
C ARG A 116 -0.35 10.21 -0.69
N LEU A 117 0.62 10.10 -1.61
CA LEU A 117 2.04 10.32 -1.33
C LEU A 117 2.30 11.61 -0.54
N ARG A 118 1.59 12.70 -0.86
CA ARG A 118 1.74 14.00 -0.18
C ARG A 118 1.39 13.96 1.31
N PHE A 119 0.53 13.02 1.70
CA PHE A 119 0.08 12.83 3.08
C PHE A 119 0.92 11.77 3.82
N CYS A 120 1.71 10.99 3.10
CA CYS A 120 2.61 9.99 3.67
C CYS A 120 3.97 10.58 4.06
N LEU A 121 4.36 11.73 3.51
CA LEU A 121 5.61 12.42 3.85
C LEU A 121 5.54 13.05 5.25
N SER A 122 6.57 12.80 6.07
CA SER A 122 6.79 13.57 7.30
C SER A 122 7.20 15.01 7.00
N GLU A 123 7.14 15.90 8.00
CA GLU A 123 7.62 17.28 7.84
C GLU A 123 9.11 17.36 7.49
N GLU A 124 9.93 16.48 8.06
CA GLU A 124 11.36 16.39 7.74
C GLU A 124 11.57 15.93 6.28
N GLN A 125 10.83 14.90 5.85
CA GLN A 125 10.91 14.37 4.49
C GLN A 125 10.40 15.35 3.44
N LYS A 126 9.48 16.25 3.80
CA LYS A 126 9.03 17.34 2.92
C LYS A 126 10.13 18.36 2.64
N GLU A 127 11.18 18.41 3.43
CA GLU A 127 12.32 19.32 3.25
C GLU A 127 13.60 18.59 2.78
N ASP A 128 13.58 17.26 2.71
CA ASP A 128 14.69 16.44 2.21
C ASP A 128 14.80 16.55 0.67
N VAL A 129 15.76 17.35 0.23
CA VAL A 129 16.01 17.59 -1.19
C VAL A 129 16.34 16.31 -1.96
N GLU A 130 17.12 15.38 -1.41
CA GLU A 130 17.51 14.16 -2.14
C GLU A 130 16.34 13.19 -2.29
N LEU A 131 15.54 13.03 -1.23
CA LEU A 131 14.29 12.27 -1.33
C LEU A 131 13.33 12.91 -2.34
N LEU A 132 13.16 14.23 -2.31
CA LEU A 132 12.28 14.94 -3.23
C LEU A 132 12.76 14.83 -4.69
N LYS A 133 14.07 14.88 -4.95
CA LYS A 133 14.63 14.63 -6.30
C LYS A 133 14.18 13.26 -6.81
N GLU A 134 14.27 12.24 -5.95
CA GLU A 134 13.87 10.89 -6.29
C GLU A 134 12.35 10.77 -6.54
N ILE A 135 11.52 11.38 -5.70
CA ILE A 135 10.07 11.42 -5.86
C ILE A 135 9.67 12.14 -7.15
N ILE A 136 10.19 13.36 -7.39
CA ILE A 136 9.83 14.20 -8.55
C ILE A 136 10.22 13.51 -9.85
N SER A 137 11.31 12.74 -9.88
CA SER A 137 11.70 11.98 -11.08
C SER A 137 10.65 10.94 -11.50
N ARG A 138 9.82 10.45 -10.56
CA ARG A 138 8.75 9.47 -10.81
C ARG A 138 7.37 10.12 -10.89
N TYR A 139 7.13 11.11 -10.03
CA TYR A 139 5.89 11.87 -9.94
C TYR A 139 6.16 13.39 -9.95
N PRO A 140 6.39 13.98 -11.13
CA PRO A 140 6.78 15.38 -11.26
C PRO A 140 5.78 16.37 -10.65
N SER A 141 4.48 16.07 -10.71
CA SER A 141 3.43 16.96 -10.18
C SER A 141 3.52 17.20 -8.67
N ILE A 142 4.26 16.39 -7.90
CA ILE A 142 4.55 16.65 -6.49
C ILE A 142 5.27 17.99 -6.31
N PHE A 143 6.12 18.40 -7.27
CA PHE A 143 6.81 19.68 -7.24
C PHE A 143 5.85 20.88 -7.08
N LEU A 144 4.65 20.80 -7.69
CA LEU A 144 3.64 21.85 -7.61
C LEU A 144 3.08 22.05 -6.19
N GLY A 145 3.17 21.03 -5.33
CA GLY A 145 2.74 21.07 -3.94
C GLY A 145 3.82 21.52 -2.96
N LEU A 146 5.08 21.69 -3.39
CA LEU A 146 6.18 22.08 -2.50
C LEU A 146 6.05 23.52 -2.01
N SER A 147 6.72 23.80 -0.88
CA SER A 147 6.86 25.15 -0.33
C SER A 147 7.56 26.08 -1.33
N THR A 148 7.32 27.40 -1.23
CA THR A 148 7.96 28.39 -2.10
C THR A 148 9.49 28.29 -2.07
N LYS A 149 10.06 28.10 -0.89
CA LYS A 149 11.50 27.91 -0.68
C LYS A 149 12.05 26.71 -1.47
N LEU A 150 11.37 25.56 -1.40
CA LEU A 150 11.79 24.36 -2.13
C LEU A 150 11.57 24.49 -3.64
N LYS A 151 10.50 25.16 -4.05
CA LYS A 151 10.28 25.48 -5.46
C LYS A 151 11.39 26.36 -6.03
N GLU A 152 12.08 27.16 -5.23
CA GLU A 152 13.23 27.97 -5.64
C GLU A 152 14.53 27.18 -5.78
N ASN A 153 14.61 25.96 -5.21
CA ASN A 153 15.77 25.09 -5.31
C ASN A 153 16.06 24.75 -6.79
N LYS A 154 17.28 25.08 -7.25
CA LYS A 154 17.68 24.91 -8.65
C LYS A 154 17.66 23.44 -9.10
N GLU A 155 18.07 22.51 -8.24
CA GLU A 155 18.11 21.09 -8.59
C GLU A 155 16.70 20.51 -8.74
N LEU A 156 15.80 20.83 -7.80
CA LEU A 156 14.40 20.39 -7.87
C LEU A 156 13.70 20.96 -9.12
N LYS A 157 13.93 22.23 -9.45
CA LYS A 157 13.43 22.84 -10.70
C LYS A 157 13.90 22.10 -11.94
N VAL A 158 15.20 21.81 -12.02
CA VAL A 158 15.79 21.14 -13.19
C VAL A 158 15.19 19.73 -13.36
N ILE A 159 15.05 18.97 -12.28
CA ILE A 159 14.44 17.64 -12.35
C ILE A 159 12.96 17.73 -12.72
N TYR A 160 12.21 18.67 -12.15
CA TYR A 160 10.81 18.89 -12.49
C TYR A 160 10.64 19.21 -13.98
N GLU A 161 11.35 20.22 -14.50
CA GLU A 161 11.25 20.63 -15.90
C GLU A 161 11.69 19.54 -16.88
N LYS A 162 12.66 18.69 -16.49
CA LYS A 162 13.10 17.55 -17.30
C LYS A 162 12.04 16.46 -17.44
N ASN A 163 11.20 16.28 -16.41
CA ASN A 163 10.26 15.16 -16.34
C ASN A 163 8.78 15.57 -16.48
N LYS A 164 8.46 16.88 -16.62
CA LYS A 164 7.07 17.37 -16.72
C LYS A 164 6.37 16.97 -18.01
#